data_AF-A0AAW4WF39-F1
#
_entry.id   AF-A0AAW4WF39-F1
#
_cell.length_a   1.000
_cell.length_b   1.000
_cell.length_c   1.000
_cell.angle_alpha   90.00
_cell.angle_beta   90.00
_cell.angle_gamma   90.00
#
_symmetry.space_group_name_H-M   'P 1'
#
loop_
_entity.id
_entity.type
_entity.pdbx_description
1 polymer ?
#
loop_
_entity_poly.entity_id
_entity_poly.type
_entity_poly.pdbx_seq_one_letter_code
_entity_poly.pdbx_strand_id
1 'polypeptide(L)' 'MAKEKKKELLPGYHWECKYCDGRLAKQSPYEEKKFMVCASCGAEWEDCKIPVPDESIW' A
#
# COMPACT_ATOMS: atom_id res chain seq x y z
N MET A 1 -15.89 19.25 -13.36
CA MET A 1 -15.00 18.09 -13.59
C MET A 1 -14.23 17.85 -12.31
N ALA A 2 -14.73 16.97 -11.45
CA ALA A 2 -14.07 16.64 -10.18
C ALA A 2 -12.81 15.86 -10.49
N LYS A 3 -11.64 16.49 -10.32
CA LYS A 3 -10.35 15.82 -10.41
C LYS A 3 -10.26 14.88 -9.21
N GLU A 4 -10.42 13.59 -9.46
CA GLU A 4 -10.07 12.53 -8.52
C GLU A 4 -8.62 12.79 -8.08
N LYS A 5 -8.46 13.26 -6.84
CA LYS A 5 -7.15 13.47 -6.23
C LYS A 5 -6.51 12.09 -6.15
N LYS A 6 -5.61 11.77 -7.09
CA LYS A 6 -4.55 10.79 -6.85
C LYS A 6 -4.01 11.14 -5.46
N LYS A 7 -4.12 10.21 -4.53
CA LYS A 7 -3.52 10.30 -3.20
C LYS A 7 -2.01 10.21 -3.42
N GLU A 8 -1.43 11.29 -3.93
CA GLU A 8 0.00 11.46 -4.08
C GLU A 8 0.55 11.41 -2.68
N LEU A 9 1.24 10.31 -2.38
CA LEU A 9 1.86 10.11 -1.10
C LEU A 9 2.84 11.29 -0.87
N LEU A 10 2.74 11.95 0.28
CA LEU A 10 3.63 13.07 0.60
C LEU A 10 5.09 12.57 0.55
N PRO A 11 6.05 13.39 0.08
CA PRO A 11 7.46 13.04 0.15
C PRO A 11 7.85 12.81 1.61
N GLY A 12 8.44 11.65 1.92
CA GLY A 12 8.71 11.22 3.30
C GLY A 12 7.60 10.38 3.94
N TYR A 13 6.68 9.83 3.15
CA TYR A 13 5.80 8.74 3.57
C TYR A 13 6.13 7.51 2.73
N HIS A 14 5.77 6.32 3.22
CA HIS A 14 5.76 5.10 2.43
C HIS A 14 4.45 4.32 2.69
N TRP A 15 4.10 3.43 1.77
CA TRP A 15 2.93 2.56 1.94
C TRP A 15 3.32 1.33 2.76
N GLU A 16 2.63 1.10 3.86
CA GLU A 16 2.75 -0.11 4.67
C GLU A 16 1.41 -0.82 4.79
N CYS A 17 1.47 -2.13 5.00
CA CYS A 17 0.29 -2.93 5.32
C CYS A 17 -0.06 -2.75 6.80
N LYS A 18 -1.28 -2.28 7.10
CA LYS A 18 -1.80 -2.12 8.48
C LYS A 18 -1.77 -3.40 9.34
N TYR A 19 -1.65 -4.58 8.73
CA TYR A 19 -1.74 -5.86 9.42
C TYR A 19 -0.39 -6.47 9.78
N CYS A 20 0.67 -6.14 9.05
CA CYS A 20 1.97 -6.80 9.19
C CYS A 20 3.16 -5.90 8.83
N ASP A 21 2.93 -4.58 8.73
CA ASP A 21 3.93 -3.55 8.43
C ASP A 21 4.71 -3.83 7.13
N GLY A 22 4.08 -4.58 6.21
CA GLY A 22 4.70 -4.98 4.95
C GLY A 22 4.70 -3.82 3.95
N ARG A 23 5.87 -3.47 3.42
CA ARG A 23 6.05 -2.38 2.43
C ARG A 23 5.85 -2.81 0.97
N LEU A 24 5.66 -4.10 0.73
CA LEU A 24 5.63 -4.69 -0.60
C LEU A 24 4.26 -5.26 -0.93
N ALA A 25 3.71 -4.79 -2.04
CA ALA A 25 2.58 -5.42 -2.71
C ALA A 25 3.09 -6.44 -3.73
N LYS A 26 2.39 -7.56 -3.86
CA LYS A 26 2.60 -8.57 -4.91
C LYS A 26 1.26 -8.86 -5.57
N GLN A 27 1.28 -9.15 -6.87
CA GLN A 27 0.10 -9.67 -7.54
C GLN A 27 -0.27 -11.04 -6.95
N SER A 28 -1.53 -11.22 -6.59
CA SER A 28 -2.03 -12.53 -6.14
C SER A 28 -1.90 -13.55 -7.28
N PRO A 29 -1.33 -14.74 -7.02
CA PRO A 29 -1.18 -15.78 -8.04
C PRO A 29 -2.49 -16.49 -8.39
N TYR A 30 -3.56 -16.28 -7.60
CA TYR A 30 -4.84 -16.98 -7.76
C TYR A 30 -6.01 -16.09 -8.23
N GLU A 31 -5.87 -14.76 -8.12
CA GLU A 31 -6.93 -13.78 -8.44
C GLU A 31 -6.74 -13.13 -9.81
N GLU A 32 -7.77 -12.39 -10.25
CA GLU A 32 -7.78 -11.69 -11.54
C GLU A 32 -6.57 -10.76 -11.72
N LYS A 33 -6.12 -10.56 -12.97
CA LYS A 33 -4.97 -9.73 -13.34
C LYS A 33 -5.19 -8.26 -12.97
N LYS A 34 -5.02 -7.92 -11.69
CA LYS A 34 -4.94 -6.58 -11.05
C LYS A 34 -5.06 -6.65 -9.53
N PHE A 35 -5.35 -7.82 -8.95
CA PHE A 35 -5.46 -7.96 -7.50
C PHE A 35 -4.08 -7.95 -6.84
N MET A 36 -3.74 -6.83 -6.19
CA MET A 36 -2.53 -6.70 -5.40
C MET A 36 -2.80 -7.10 -3.96
N VAL A 37 -1.93 -7.91 -3.39
CA VAL A 37 -1.94 -8.33 -1.99
C VAL A 37 -0.61 -7.97 -1.32
N CYS A 38 -0.60 -7.80 -0.02
CA CYS A 38 0.63 -7.68 0.74
C CYS A 38 1.47 -8.95 0.55
N ALA A 39 2.74 -8.78 0.18
CA ALA A 39 3.66 -9.90 -0.02
C ALA A 39 3.95 -10.69 1.26
N SER A 40 3.75 -10.08 2.43
CA SER A 40 4.00 -10.71 3.74
C SER A 40 2.78 -11.47 4.28
N CYS A 41 1.61 -10.83 4.37
CA CYS A 41 0.42 -11.42 4.99
C CYS A 41 -0.67 -11.88 4.01
N GLY A 42 -0.56 -11.53 2.72
CA GLY A 42 -1.57 -11.86 1.71
C GLY A 42 -2.87 -11.05 1.80
N ALA A 43 -2.97 -10.05 2.69
CA ALA A 43 -4.11 -9.14 2.75
C ALA A 43 -4.20 -8.29 1.47
N GLU A 44 -5.40 -7.93 1.04
CA GLU A 44 -5.62 -7.08 -0.14
C GLU A 44 -4.93 -5.72 0.02
N TRP A 45 -4.03 -5.37 -0.91
CA TRP A 45 -3.19 -4.18 -0.84
C TRP A 45 -3.99 -2.89 -0.95
N GLU A 46 -5.05 -2.85 -1.73
CA GLU A 46 -5.90 -1.67 -1.89
C GLU A 46 -6.57 -1.27 -0.56
N ASP A 47 -6.99 -2.25 0.25
CA ASP A 47 -7.59 -2.06 1.58
C ASP A 47 -6.54 -1.91 2.69
N CYS A 48 -5.46 -2.69 2.62
CA CYS A 48 -4.50 -2.77 3.72
C CYS A 48 -3.41 -1.68 3.67
N LYS A 49 -3.19 -1.02 2.53
CA LYS A 49 -2.16 0.01 2.39
C LYS A 49 -2.54 1.26 3.20
N ILE A 50 -1.69 1.61 4.13
CA ILE A 50 -1.77 2.84 4.92
C ILE A 50 -0.53 3.70 4.64
N PRO A 51 -0.68 5.03 4.55
CA PRO A 51 0.46 5.92 4.40
C PRO A 51 1.11 6.09 5.78
N VAL A 52 2.33 5.59 5.94
CA VAL A 52 3.11 5.73 7.17
C VAL A 52 4.21 6.75 6.93
N PRO A 53 4.44 7.72 7.84
CA PRO A 53 5.59 8.61 7.72
C PRO A 53 6.88 7.79 7.75
N ASP A 54 7.79 8.07 6.82
CA ASP A 54 9.16 7.58 6.89
C ASP A 54 9.84 8.32 8.05
N GLU A 55 9.81 7.70 9.22
CA GLU A 55 10.43 8.17 10.45
C GLU A 55 11.96 8.11 10.35
N SER A 56 12.53 8.90 9.44
CA SER A 56 13.94 9.30 9.40
C SER A 56 14.08 10.75 9.88
N ILE A 57 13.46 11.09 11.01
CA ILE A 57 13.64 12.40 11.64
C ILE A 57 13.77 12.24 13.16
N TRP A 58 14.91 11.73 13.61
CA TRP A 58 15.49 12.06 14.91
C TRP A 58 16.98 12.30 14.75
#